data_AF-A0A950PFQ2-F1
#
_entry.id   AF-A0A950PFQ2-F1
#
_cell.length_a   1.000
_cell.length_b   1.000
_cell.length_c   1.000
_cell.angle_alpha   90.00
_cell.angle_beta   90.00
_cell.angle_gamma   90.00
#
_symmetry.space_group_name_H-M   'P 1'
#
loop_
_entity.id
_entity.type
_entity.pdbx_description
1 polymer ?
#
loop_
_entity_poly.entity_id
_entity_poly.type
_entity_poly.pdbx_seq_one_letter_code
_entity_poly.pdbx_strand_id
1 'polypeptide(L)'
;MIRSALLLGAGILVATALACAPAVAPPAAFAAGTVNCTSPANFAASAQRLVATFVPNPLGPPGNVPTSSGPITNPGILSDLAAAFSLAPTGFLNELCGSTGNPPVSLFIQDCPPAPGVCTVGSWGYRQRATGARFIALSAGLWPGTARALPYPAFETAVIDNLVGVTGLASYVSASNDSPEMTVLAVMAHELGHILFWNKGLINRPCPS
;
A
#
# COMPACT_ATOMS: atom_id res chain seq x y z
N MET A 1 8.28 64.54 3.75
CA MET A 1 7.24 63.48 3.85
C MET A 1 7.49 62.45 2.75
N ILE A 2 8.36 61.48 2.99
CA ILE A 2 8.66 60.37 2.06
C ILE A 2 8.82 59.12 2.93
N ARG A 3 7.73 58.39 3.18
CA ARG A 3 7.75 57.19 4.05
C ARG A 3 6.91 56.01 3.52
N SER A 4 6.48 56.04 2.25
CA SER A 4 5.51 55.03 1.75
C SER A 4 5.94 54.26 0.50
N ALA A 5 7.19 54.39 0.03
CA ALA A 5 7.63 53.75 -1.22
C ALA A 5 8.34 52.39 -1.05
N LEU A 6 8.69 51.98 0.17
CA LEU A 6 9.50 50.77 0.40
C LEU A 6 8.69 49.46 0.53
N LEU A 7 7.37 49.53 0.71
CA LEU A 7 6.53 48.35 0.92
C LEU A 7 5.95 47.75 -0.38
N LEU A 8 6.02 48.47 -1.52
CA LEU A 8 5.57 47.93 -2.81
C LEU A 8 6.65 47.13 -3.57
N GLY A 9 7.93 47.30 -3.24
CA GLY A 9 9.04 46.60 -3.92
C GLY A 9 9.26 45.15 -3.47
N ALA A 10 8.83 44.81 -2.24
CA ALA A 10 9.01 43.47 -1.68
C ALA A 10 7.91 42.46 -2.10
N GLY A 11 6.76 42.95 -2.60
CA GLY A 11 5.64 42.10 -2.99
C GLY A 11 5.78 41.44 -4.37
N ILE A 12 6.63 41.97 -5.25
CA ILE A 12 6.77 41.48 -6.64
C ILE A 12 7.91 40.44 -6.75
N LEU A 13 8.89 40.46 -5.85
CA LEU A 13 10.01 39.49 -5.85
C LEU A 13 9.65 38.12 -5.24
N VAL A 14 8.53 38.00 -4.51
CA VAL A 14 8.08 36.70 -3.97
C VAL A 14 7.24 35.92 -5.01
N ALA A 15 6.66 36.60 -6.01
CA ALA A 15 5.83 35.95 -7.02
C ALA A 15 6.62 35.19 -8.11
N THR A 16 7.93 35.45 -8.25
CA THR A 16 8.76 34.80 -9.29
C THR A 16 9.60 33.62 -8.79
N ALA A 17 9.64 33.37 -7.47
CA ALA A 17 10.39 32.27 -6.88
C ALA A 17 9.59 30.96 -6.73
N LEU A 18 8.29 30.94 -7.02
CA LEU A 18 7.46 29.73 -6.98
C LEU A 18 7.17 29.11 -8.36
N ALA A 19 7.73 29.65 -9.45
CA ALA A 19 7.39 29.24 -10.82
C ALA A 19 8.36 28.20 -11.44
N CYS A 20 9.10 27.45 -10.62
CA CYS A 20 9.88 26.29 -11.10
C CYS A 20 9.70 25.11 -10.14
N ALA A 21 8.47 24.62 -10.01
CA ALA A 21 8.34 23.19 -9.76
C ALA A 21 8.81 22.49 -11.05
N PRO A 22 9.83 21.61 -11.01
CA PRO A 22 10.20 20.83 -12.18
C PRO A 22 8.94 20.12 -12.68
N ALA A 23 8.71 20.17 -13.99
CA ALA A 23 7.63 19.41 -14.61
C ALA A 23 7.72 17.97 -14.11
N VAL A 24 6.70 17.53 -13.38
CA VAL A 24 6.60 16.15 -12.94
C VAL A 24 6.66 15.32 -14.21
N ALA A 25 7.71 14.51 -14.33
CA ALA A 25 7.90 13.65 -15.49
C ALA A 25 6.58 12.89 -15.77
N PRO A 26 6.21 12.68 -17.04
CA PRO A 26 5.05 11.87 -17.38
C PRO A 26 5.09 10.58 -16.54
N PRO A 27 3.95 10.14 -15.96
CA PRO A 27 3.96 8.93 -15.15
C PRO A 27 4.66 7.84 -15.95
N ALA A 28 5.72 7.29 -15.36
CA ALA A 28 6.44 6.18 -15.96
C ALA A 28 5.42 5.11 -16.38
N ALA A 29 5.67 4.45 -17.51
CA ALA A 29 4.86 3.32 -17.98
C ALA A 29 4.44 2.47 -16.78
N PHE A 30 3.12 2.24 -16.64
CA PHE A 30 2.54 1.64 -15.45
C PHE A 30 3.36 0.43 -15.00
N ALA A 31 3.91 0.51 -13.80
CA ALA A 31 4.65 -0.61 -13.22
C ALA A 31 3.72 -1.84 -13.19
N ALA A 32 4.28 -3.03 -13.40
CA ALA A 32 3.53 -4.27 -13.26
C ALA A 32 2.75 -4.28 -11.93
N GLY A 33 1.49 -4.73 -11.98
CA GLY A 33 0.63 -4.78 -10.80
C GLY A 33 -0.06 -3.46 -10.42
N THR A 34 0.09 -2.38 -11.20
CA THR A 34 -0.68 -1.15 -10.95
C THR A 34 -2.20 -1.43 -10.98
N VAL A 35 -2.90 -0.98 -9.95
CA VAL A 35 -4.33 -1.27 -9.79
C VAL A 35 -5.18 -0.65 -10.91
N ASN A 36 -6.13 -1.43 -11.43
CA ASN A 36 -7.14 -0.94 -12.38
C ASN A 36 -8.50 -0.80 -11.69
N CYS A 37 -8.86 0.44 -11.34
CA CYS A 37 -10.06 0.72 -10.57
C CYS A 37 -11.36 0.94 -11.38
N THR A 38 -11.39 0.54 -12.65
CA THR A 38 -12.58 0.73 -13.51
C THR A 38 -13.74 -0.18 -13.14
N SER A 39 -13.46 -1.33 -12.53
CA SER A 39 -14.46 -2.24 -11.97
C SER A 39 -13.83 -3.14 -10.91
N PRO A 40 -14.63 -3.76 -10.02
CA PRO A 40 -14.13 -4.73 -9.05
C PRO A 40 -13.33 -5.89 -9.69
N ALA A 41 -13.80 -6.40 -10.83
CA ALA A 41 -13.14 -7.48 -11.55
C ALA A 41 -11.78 -7.05 -12.13
N ASN A 42 -11.72 -5.84 -12.71
CA ASN A 42 -10.48 -5.29 -13.25
C ASN A 42 -9.47 -5.00 -12.13
N PHE A 43 -9.94 -4.56 -10.96
CA PHE A 43 -9.10 -4.36 -9.78
C PHE A 43 -8.48 -5.69 -9.35
N ALA A 44 -9.29 -6.74 -9.15
CA ALA A 44 -8.79 -8.05 -8.79
C ALA A 44 -7.79 -8.61 -9.82
N ALA A 45 -8.10 -8.49 -11.12
CA ALA A 45 -7.25 -8.99 -12.21
C ALA A 45 -5.93 -8.21 -12.36
N SER A 46 -5.85 -6.99 -11.83
CA SER A 46 -4.61 -6.20 -11.85
C SER A 46 -3.56 -6.68 -10.84
N ALA A 47 -3.97 -7.38 -9.78
CA ALA A 47 -3.05 -7.94 -8.80
C ALA A 47 -2.10 -8.96 -9.43
N GLN A 48 -0.84 -8.98 -8.97
CA GLN A 48 0.21 -9.86 -9.48
C GLN A 48 0.84 -10.67 -8.36
N ARG A 49 1.44 -11.81 -8.67
CA ARG A 49 2.32 -12.51 -7.72
C ARG A 49 3.64 -11.78 -7.61
N LEU A 50 4.14 -11.67 -6.39
CA LEU A 50 5.45 -11.13 -6.11
C LEU A 50 6.54 -12.17 -6.38
N VAL A 51 7.68 -11.76 -6.91
CA VAL A 51 8.88 -12.61 -6.92
C VAL A 51 9.36 -12.85 -5.48
N ALA A 52 9.55 -14.12 -5.11
CA ALA A 52 9.84 -14.57 -3.75
C ALA A 52 11.10 -13.94 -3.09
N THR A 53 12.03 -13.39 -3.87
CA THR A 53 13.28 -12.80 -3.38
C THR A 53 13.19 -11.31 -3.09
N PHE A 54 12.06 -10.66 -3.36
CA PHE A 54 11.94 -9.22 -3.15
C PHE A 54 11.85 -8.88 -1.66
N VAL A 55 12.72 -7.95 -1.23
CA VAL A 55 12.72 -7.40 0.13
C VAL A 55 12.49 -5.89 0.05
N PRO A 56 11.40 -5.36 0.63
CA PRO A 56 11.15 -3.92 0.66
C PRO A 56 12.28 -3.18 1.37
N ASN A 57 12.84 -2.15 0.72
CA ASN A 57 13.81 -1.24 1.32
C ASN A 57 13.44 0.21 0.95
N PRO A 58 12.82 0.98 1.88
CA PRO A 58 12.33 2.35 1.63
C PRO A 58 13.44 3.38 1.47
N LEU A 59 14.66 3.04 1.91
CA LEU A 59 15.87 3.85 1.76
C LEU A 59 16.76 3.35 0.63
N GLY A 60 16.33 2.30 -0.09
CA GLY A 60 17.09 1.71 -1.19
C GLY A 60 17.22 2.67 -2.38
N PRO A 61 18.21 2.42 -3.27
CA PRO A 61 18.41 3.23 -4.47
C PRO A 61 17.17 3.20 -5.40
N PRO A 62 17.07 4.16 -6.35
CA PRO A 62 16.10 4.06 -7.44
C PRO A 62 16.25 2.69 -8.12
N GLY A 63 15.17 1.91 -8.16
CA GLY A 63 15.18 0.56 -8.75
C GLY A 63 14.90 -0.59 -7.77
N ASN A 64 14.81 -0.34 -6.45
CA ASN A 64 14.22 -1.34 -5.55
C ASN A 64 12.69 -1.41 -5.71
N VAL A 65 12.24 -1.92 -6.85
CA VAL A 65 10.84 -2.02 -7.25
C VAL A 65 10.43 -3.49 -7.26
N PRO A 66 9.28 -3.85 -6.68
CA PRO A 66 8.74 -5.20 -6.75
C PRO A 66 8.61 -5.68 -8.20
N THR A 67 9.00 -6.92 -8.48
CA THR A 67 8.82 -7.56 -9.77
C THR A 67 7.71 -8.60 -9.70
N SER A 68 6.95 -8.72 -10.79
CA SER A 68 5.90 -9.72 -10.93
C SER A 68 6.48 -11.08 -11.34
N SER A 69 6.04 -12.15 -10.68
CA SER A 69 6.25 -13.54 -11.12
C SER A 69 5.08 -14.08 -11.96
N GLY A 70 4.04 -13.26 -12.20
CA GLY A 70 2.91 -13.55 -13.07
C GLY A 70 1.56 -13.18 -12.45
N PRO A 71 0.45 -13.40 -13.18
CA PRO A 71 -0.89 -13.06 -12.70
C PRO A 71 -1.36 -13.99 -11.57
N ILE A 72 -2.32 -13.51 -10.78
CA ILE A 72 -3.07 -14.33 -9.82
C ILE A 72 -4.07 -15.22 -10.59
N THR A 73 -4.02 -16.52 -10.35
CA THR A 73 -4.95 -17.49 -10.94
C THR A 73 -5.90 -18.12 -9.93
N ASN A 74 -5.68 -17.87 -8.64
CA ASN A 74 -6.51 -18.41 -7.57
C ASN A 74 -7.87 -17.69 -7.51
N PRO A 75 -9.00 -18.39 -7.74
CA PRO A 75 -10.31 -17.76 -7.80
C PRO A 75 -10.77 -17.21 -6.44
N GLY A 76 -10.32 -17.79 -5.32
CA GLY A 76 -10.63 -17.29 -3.98
C GLY A 76 -10.06 -15.90 -3.76
N ILE A 77 -8.78 -15.71 -4.10
CA ILE A 77 -8.07 -14.42 -4.03
C ILE A 77 -8.77 -13.37 -4.91
N LEU A 78 -9.04 -13.71 -6.16
CA LEU A 78 -9.67 -12.78 -7.11
C LEU A 78 -11.06 -12.35 -6.65
N SER A 79 -11.86 -13.30 -6.14
CA SER A 79 -13.20 -13.03 -5.61
C SER A 79 -13.14 -12.12 -4.38
N ASP A 80 -12.26 -12.40 -3.43
CA ASP A 80 -12.10 -11.59 -2.22
C ASP A 80 -11.60 -10.17 -2.53
N LEU A 81 -10.65 -10.02 -3.46
CA LEU A 81 -10.17 -8.71 -3.89
C LEU A 81 -11.27 -7.88 -4.55
N ALA A 82 -12.08 -8.49 -5.43
CA ALA A 82 -13.20 -7.81 -6.07
C ALA A 82 -14.29 -7.41 -5.05
N ALA A 83 -14.61 -8.29 -4.11
CA ALA A 83 -15.57 -8.01 -3.05
C ALA A 83 -15.06 -6.90 -2.11
N ALA A 84 -13.79 -6.94 -1.70
CA ALA A 84 -13.16 -5.91 -0.88
C ALA A 84 -13.17 -4.54 -1.57
N PHE A 85 -12.89 -4.50 -2.87
CA PHE A 85 -12.98 -3.28 -3.66
C PHE A 85 -14.40 -2.73 -3.71
N SER A 86 -15.41 -3.59 -3.80
CA SER A 86 -16.82 -3.18 -3.84
C SER A 86 -17.31 -2.61 -2.50
N LEU A 87 -16.73 -3.07 -1.38
CA LEU A 87 -17.03 -2.57 -0.04
C LEU A 87 -16.22 -1.32 0.35
N ALA A 88 -15.13 -1.04 -0.37
CA ALA A 88 -14.19 -0.01 0.01
C ALA A 88 -14.81 1.41 -0.02
N PRO A 89 -14.57 2.24 1.02
CA PRO A 89 -15.00 3.63 1.01
C PRO A 89 -14.32 4.43 -0.12
N THR A 90 -15.02 5.43 -0.68
CA THR A 90 -14.50 6.24 -1.79
C THR A 90 -13.16 6.90 -1.48
N GLY A 91 -12.94 7.39 -0.26
CA GLY A 91 -11.65 8.00 0.12
C GLY A 91 -10.48 7.02 0.05
N PHE A 92 -10.71 5.76 0.43
CA PHE A 92 -9.72 4.69 0.32
C PHE A 92 -9.44 4.33 -1.14
N LEU A 93 -10.49 4.20 -1.96
CA LEU A 93 -10.36 3.98 -3.39
C LEU A 93 -9.59 5.11 -4.08
N ASN A 94 -9.87 6.37 -3.76
CA ASN A 94 -9.15 7.51 -4.32
C ASN A 94 -7.64 7.41 -4.06
N GLU A 95 -7.25 6.95 -2.87
CA GLU A 95 -5.85 6.71 -2.56
C GLU A 95 -5.28 5.54 -3.35
N LEU A 96 -5.93 4.38 -3.40
CA LEU A 96 -5.45 3.23 -4.18
C LEU A 96 -5.29 3.57 -5.67
N CYS A 97 -6.28 4.22 -6.23
CA CYS A 97 -6.42 4.50 -7.66
C CYS A 97 -5.65 5.74 -8.12
N GLY A 98 -5.04 6.48 -7.19
CA GLY A 98 -4.22 7.66 -7.48
C GLY A 98 -5.00 8.94 -7.78
N SER A 99 -6.27 9.01 -7.38
CA SER A 99 -7.12 10.19 -7.57
C SER A 99 -6.82 11.32 -6.56
N THR A 100 -5.91 11.09 -5.59
CA THR A 100 -5.49 12.08 -4.59
C THR A 100 -4.22 12.86 -4.96
N GLY A 101 -3.76 12.73 -6.22
CA GLY A 101 -2.49 13.32 -6.68
C GLY A 101 -1.26 12.48 -6.36
N ASN A 102 -1.43 11.31 -5.73
CA ASN A 102 -0.40 10.29 -5.58
C ASN A 102 -0.45 9.28 -6.75
N PRO A 103 0.67 8.67 -7.16
CA PRO A 103 0.67 7.67 -8.24
C PRO A 103 -0.09 6.41 -7.82
N PRO A 104 -0.94 5.77 -8.64
CA PRO A 104 -1.72 4.59 -8.22
C PRO A 104 -0.86 3.49 -7.59
N VAL A 105 -1.46 2.72 -6.68
CA VAL A 105 -0.76 1.63 -5.98
C VAL A 105 -0.54 0.45 -6.93
N SER A 106 0.61 -0.20 -6.84
CA SER A 106 0.82 -1.53 -7.40
C SER A 106 0.53 -2.60 -6.36
N LEU A 107 -0.37 -3.52 -6.64
CA LEU A 107 -0.84 -4.57 -5.74
C LEU A 107 -0.23 -5.93 -6.09
N PHE A 108 0.36 -6.56 -5.09
CA PHE A 108 0.97 -7.88 -5.18
C PHE A 108 0.40 -8.85 -4.15
N ILE A 109 0.50 -10.14 -4.45
CA ILE A 109 0.34 -11.23 -3.49
C ILE A 109 1.71 -11.86 -3.28
N GLN A 110 2.14 -11.89 -2.02
CA GLN A 110 3.42 -12.46 -1.65
C GLN A 110 3.26 -13.95 -1.36
N ASP A 111 3.85 -14.76 -2.24
CA ASP A 111 3.86 -16.21 -2.09
C ASP A 111 4.63 -16.64 -0.84
N CYS A 112 4.16 -17.71 -0.23
CA CYS A 112 4.82 -18.33 0.90
C CYS A 112 6.02 -19.16 0.39
N PRO A 113 7.18 -19.10 1.06
CA PRO A 113 8.30 -19.96 0.70
C PRO A 113 7.90 -21.45 0.83
N PRO A 114 8.41 -22.34 -0.06
CA PRO A 114 8.08 -23.76 -0.06
C PRO A 114 8.79 -24.48 1.11
N ALA A 115 8.26 -24.36 2.33
CA ALA A 115 8.66 -25.15 3.49
C ALA A 115 7.42 -25.48 4.34
N PRO A 116 7.41 -26.62 5.08
CA PRO A 116 6.21 -27.11 5.73
C PRO A 116 5.96 -26.32 7.01
N GLY A 117 5.21 -25.24 6.92
CA GLY A 117 4.88 -24.42 8.07
C GLY A 117 4.29 -23.10 7.63
N VAL A 118 3.26 -22.68 8.36
CA VAL A 118 2.52 -21.42 8.32
C VAL A 118 3.18 -20.34 7.46
N CYS A 119 2.44 -19.73 6.54
CA CYS A 119 2.93 -18.59 5.80
C CYS A 119 3.20 -17.42 6.77
N THR A 120 4.44 -17.28 7.24
CA THR A 120 4.86 -16.23 8.17
C THR A 120 5.23 -14.94 7.46
N VAL A 121 5.08 -14.91 6.14
CA VAL A 121 5.42 -13.73 5.35
C VAL A 121 4.32 -12.70 5.54
N GLY A 122 4.64 -11.62 6.24
CA GLY A 122 3.70 -10.55 6.52
C GLY A 122 3.32 -9.78 5.25
N SER A 123 2.12 -9.20 5.27
CA SER A 123 1.76 -8.13 4.33
C SER A 123 2.65 -6.90 4.57
N TRP A 124 2.84 -6.08 3.54
CA TRP A 124 3.57 -4.83 3.67
C TRP A 124 3.05 -3.74 2.72
N GLY A 125 3.16 -2.49 3.18
CA GLY A 125 2.97 -1.27 2.41
C GLY A 125 4.28 -0.51 2.25
N TYR A 126 4.63 -0.20 1.00
CA TYR A 126 5.93 0.34 0.62
C TYR A 126 5.79 1.56 -0.29
N ARG A 127 6.48 2.65 0.05
CA ARG A 127 6.64 3.82 -0.84
C ARG A 127 8.11 4.02 -1.16
N GLN A 128 8.47 3.97 -2.44
CA GLN A 128 9.83 4.22 -2.87
C GLN A 128 10.13 5.72 -2.82
N ARG A 129 11.12 6.13 -2.01
CA ARG A 129 11.46 7.55 -1.84
C ARG A 129 11.91 8.22 -3.15
N ALA A 130 12.71 7.52 -3.96
CA ALA A 130 13.30 8.08 -5.17
C ALA A 130 12.25 8.44 -6.25
N THR A 131 11.18 7.66 -6.37
CA THR A 131 10.21 7.78 -7.46
C THR A 131 8.82 8.19 -6.97
N GLY A 132 8.54 8.04 -5.67
CA GLY A 132 7.21 8.20 -5.10
C GLY A 132 6.25 7.03 -5.39
N ALA A 133 6.71 5.99 -6.10
CA ALA A 133 5.89 4.83 -6.43
C ALA A 133 5.43 4.10 -5.16
N ARG A 134 4.20 3.56 -5.20
CA ARG A 134 3.49 2.99 -4.05
C ARG A 134 3.14 1.54 -4.33
N PHE A 135 3.39 0.67 -3.37
CA PHE A 135 3.29 -0.77 -3.54
C PHE A 135 2.69 -1.39 -2.29
N ILE A 136 1.74 -2.30 -2.47
CA ILE A 136 1.21 -3.14 -1.39
C ILE A 136 1.45 -4.59 -1.79
N ALA A 137 1.98 -5.40 -0.88
CA ALA A 137 1.90 -6.84 -1.01
C ALA A 137 1.08 -7.43 0.13
N LEU A 138 0.11 -8.27 -0.20
CA LEU A 138 -0.69 -9.02 0.75
C LEU A 138 -0.10 -10.42 0.91
N SER A 139 -0.04 -10.91 2.15
CA SER A 139 0.39 -12.28 2.43
C SER A 139 -0.53 -13.29 1.76
N ALA A 140 0.04 -14.26 1.02
CA ALA A 140 -0.72 -15.44 0.59
C ALA A 140 -1.25 -16.26 1.78
N GLY A 141 -0.71 -16.06 2.99
CA GLY A 141 -1.22 -16.65 4.23
C GLY A 141 -2.64 -16.24 4.59
N LEU A 142 -3.17 -15.16 3.99
CA LEU A 142 -4.59 -14.81 4.08
C LEU A 142 -5.48 -15.90 3.48
N TRP A 143 -5.02 -16.60 2.44
CA TRP A 143 -5.77 -17.60 1.70
C TRP A 143 -5.11 -18.98 1.83
N PRO A 144 -5.53 -19.81 2.81
CA PRO A 144 -4.98 -21.17 2.94
C PRO A 144 -5.37 -22.01 1.72
N GLY A 145 -4.41 -22.21 0.81
CA GLY A 145 -4.63 -22.94 -0.45
C GLY A 145 -5.51 -22.15 -1.42
N THR A 146 -6.63 -22.74 -1.83
CA THR A 146 -7.62 -22.12 -2.74
C THR A 146 -8.87 -21.60 -2.03
N ALA A 147 -8.86 -21.61 -0.68
CA ALA A 147 -9.98 -21.13 0.12
C ALA A 147 -10.13 -19.60 0.07
N ARG A 148 -11.25 -19.13 0.61
CA ARG A 148 -11.49 -17.70 0.89
C ARG A 148 -10.53 -17.21 1.98
N ALA A 149 -10.37 -15.89 2.07
CA ALA A 149 -9.54 -15.28 3.09
C ALA A 149 -9.99 -15.70 4.51
N LEU A 150 -9.01 -15.87 5.40
CA LEU A 150 -9.25 -16.14 6.81
C LEU A 150 -10.07 -15.00 7.45
N PRO A 151 -10.86 -15.29 8.49
CA PRO A 151 -11.39 -14.25 9.37
C PRO A 151 -10.26 -13.39 9.94
N TYR A 152 -10.49 -12.09 10.11
CA TYR A 152 -9.44 -11.15 10.50
C TYR A 152 -8.76 -11.52 11.83
N PRO A 153 -9.48 -11.92 12.89
CA PRO A 153 -8.87 -12.34 14.15
C PRO A 153 -7.92 -13.53 13.99
N ALA A 154 -8.26 -14.49 13.12
CA ALA A 154 -7.42 -15.67 12.89
C ALA A 154 -6.12 -15.29 12.19
N PHE A 155 -6.21 -14.39 11.19
CA PHE A 155 -5.03 -13.87 10.51
C PHE A 155 -4.15 -13.03 11.44
N GLU A 156 -4.73 -12.08 12.19
CA GLU A 156 -3.99 -11.20 13.09
C GLU A 156 -3.31 -11.99 14.23
N THR A 157 -4.01 -12.98 14.80
CA THR A 157 -3.42 -13.88 15.82
C THR A 157 -2.19 -14.60 15.25
N ALA A 158 -2.26 -15.14 14.03
CA ALA A 158 -1.15 -15.84 13.42
C ALA A 158 0.06 -14.93 13.15
N VAL A 159 -0.19 -13.68 12.73
CA VAL A 159 0.86 -12.67 12.56
C VAL A 159 1.53 -12.34 13.89
N ILE A 160 0.75 -12.12 14.94
CA ILE A 160 1.28 -11.76 16.27
C ILE A 160 2.05 -12.91 16.89
N ASP A 161 1.49 -14.12 16.89
CA ASP A 161 2.15 -15.31 17.41
C ASP A 161 3.50 -15.53 16.71
N ASN A 162 3.59 -15.24 15.41
CA ASN A 162 4.84 -15.29 14.69
C ASN A 162 5.83 -14.19 15.11
N LEU A 163 5.36 -12.96 15.28
CA LEU A 163 6.20 -11.82 15.67
C LEU A 163 6.76 -11.97 17.09
N VAL A 164 5.95 -12.48 18.03
CA VAL A 164 6.35 -12.64 19.43
C VAL A 164 7.01 -14.00 19.71
N GLY A 165 6.89 -14.96 18.79
CA GLY A 165 7.44 -16.30 18.93
C GLY A 165 6.74 -17.15 20.00
N VAL A 166 5.54 -16.76 20.42
CA VAL A 166 4.74 -17.47 21.43
C VAL A 166 3.33 -17.63 20.90
N THR A 167 2.82 -18.86 20.92
CA THR A 167 1.49 -19.18 20.40
C THR A 167 0.41 -18.95 21.45
N GLY A 168 -0.75 -18.46 21.01
CA GLY A 168 -1.94 -18.27 21.86
C GLY A 168 -1.83 -17.12 22.85
N LEU A 169 -0.92 -16.17 22.61
CA LEU A 169 -0.69 -15.04 23.51
C LEU A 169 -1.78 -13.97 23.37
N ALA A 170 -2.37 -13.87 22.17
CA ALA A 170 -3.50 -13.00 21.90
C ALA A 170 -4.68 -13.84 21.37
N SER A 171 -5.85 -13.64 21.95
CA SER A 171 -7.12 -14.15 21.41
C SER A 171 -8.01 -12.95 21.15
N TYR A 172 -8.25 -12.69 19.86
CA TYR A 172 -9.09 -11.58 19.44
C TYR A 172 -10.53 -12.06 19.28
N VAL A 173 -11.46 -11.29 19.84
CA VAL A 173 -12.89 -11.50 19.60
C VAL A 173 -13.22 -10.90 18.24
N SER A 174 -13.84 -11.72 17.39
CA SER A 174 -14.33 -11.30 16.08
C SER A 174 -15.34 -10.16 16.20
N ALA A 175 -15.18 -9.14 15.37
CA ALA A 175 -16.19 -8.09 15.19
C ALA A 175 -17.25 -8.57 14.20
N SER A 176 -18.54 -8.34 14.46
CA SER A 176 -19.58 -8.57 13.45
C SER A 176 -19.68 -7.35 12.52
N ASN A 177 -19.54 -7.47 11.20
CA ASN A 177 -19.33 -8.68 10.37
C ASN A 177 -17.83 -8.99 10.12
N ASP A 178 -17.45 -10.26 10.19
CA ASP A 178 -16.09 -10.78 9.96
C ASP A 178 -16.06 -11.66 8.70
N SER A 179 -16.25 -11.01 7.55
CA SER A 179 -16.25 -11.68 6.26
C SER A 179 -14.87 -11.65 5.59
N PRO A 180 -14.56 -12.61 4.70
CA PRO A 180 -13.26 -12.67 4.01
C PRO A 180 -12.88 -11.35 3.32
N GLU A 181 -13.83 -10.71 2.64
CA GLU A 181 -13.60 -9.43 1.98
C GLU A 181 -13.34 -8.27 2.95
N MET A 182 -13.91 -8.30 4.16
CA MET A 182 -13.60 -7.34 5.21
C MET A 182 -12.17 -7.55 5.75
N THR A 183 -11.72 -8.79 5.91
CA THR A 183 -10.32 -9.09 6.24
C THR A 183 -9.38 -8.50 5.19
N VAL A 184 -9.63 -8.79 3.92
CA VAL A 184 -8.78 -8.30 2.81
C VAL A 184 -8.77 -6.78 2.76
N LEU A 185 -9.93 -6.13 2.92
CA LEU A 185 -10.03 -4.68 2.99
C LEU A 185 -9.26 -4.12 4.20
N ALA A 186 -9.37 -4.74 5.38
CA ALA A 186 -8.71 -4.30 6.60
C ALA A 186 -7.18 -4.39 6.48
N VAL A 187 -6.65 -5.51 5.97
CA VAL A 187 -5.21 -5.68 5.76
C VAL A 187 -4.71 -4.70 4.70
N MET A 188 -5.42 -4.54 3.58
CA MET A 188 -5.04 -3.56 2.56
C MET A 188 -5.07 -2.12 3.09
N ALA A 189 -6.03 -1.80 3.96
CA ALA A 189 -6.10 -0.51 4.65
C ALA A 189 -4.93 -0.29 5.61
N HIS A 190 -4.54 -1.33 6.35
CA HIS A 190 -3.34 -1.30 7.18
C HIS A 190 -2.09 -0.96 6.34
N GLU A 191 -1.87 -1.67 5.24
CA GLU A 191 -0.70 -1.47 4.38
C GLU A 191 -0.70 -0.10 3.69
N LEU A 192 -1.86 0.36 3.23
CA LEU A 192 -1.99 1.72 2.72
C LEU A 192 -1.67 2.76 3.82
N GLY A 193 -2.05 2.47 5.06
CA GLY A 193 -1.71 3.26 6.24
C GLY A 193 -0.19 3.47 6.38
N HIS A 194 0.62 2.42 6.17
CA HIS A 194 2.08 2.57 6.16
C HIS A 194 2.56 3.53 5.07
N ILE A 195 2.03 3.42 3.85
CA ILE A 195 2.37 4.31 2.74
C ILE A 195 2.02 5.77 3.06
N LEU A 196 0.83 6.01 3.62
CA LEU A 196 0.36 7.35 3.96
C LEU A 196 1.08 7.93 5.19
N PHE A 197 1.44 7.09 6.16
CA PHE A 197 2.27 7.49 7.29
C PHE A 197 3.61 8.05 6.81
N TRP A 198 4.23 7.38 5.83
CA TRP A 198 5.44 7.86 5.17
C TRP A 198 5.24 9.22 4.48
N ASN A 199 4.10 9.46 3.81
CA ASN A 199 3.78 10.75 3.17
C ASN A 199 3.73 11.92 4.16
N LYS A 200 3.36 11.66 5.42
CA LYS A 200 3.30 12.70 6.46
C LYS A 200 4.68 13.12 7.00
N GLY A 201 5.76 12.49 6.53
CA GLY A 201 7.13 12.91 6.86
C GLY A 201 7.47 12.84 8.35
N LEU A 202 6.74 12.05 9.14
CA LEU A 202 6.89 11.98 10.60
C LEU A 202 8.25 11.44 11.04
N ILE A 203 8.98 10.76 10.16
CA ILE A 203 10.35 10.27 10.39
C ILE A 203 11.40 11.38 10.15
N ASN A 204 11.04 12.46 9.45
CA ASN A 204 11.91 13.61 9.20
C ASN A 204 11.54 14.83 10.04
N ARG A 205 10.61 14.72 11.00
CA ARG A 205 10.37 15.81 11.94
C ARG A 205 11.55 15.88 12.91
N PRO A 206 12.34 16.97 12.92
CA PRO A 206 13.31 17.16 13.99
C PRO A 206 12.56 17.13 15.33
N CYS A 207 13.11 16.42 16.32
CA CYS A 207 12.57 16.49 17.67
C CYS A 207 12.50 17.96 18.09
N PRO A 208 11.39 18.42 18.68
CA PRO A 208 11.36 19.74 19.29
C PRO A 208 12.50 19.79 20.32
N SER A 209 13.42 20.73 20.13
CA SER A 209 14.46 21.10 21.09
C SER A 209 13.85 21.61 22.38
#